data_AF-A0A2V8FK56-F1
#
_entry.id   AF-A0A2V8FK56-F1
#
_cell.length_a   1.000
_cell.length_b   1.000
_cell.length_c   1.000
_cell.angle_alpha   90.00
_cell.angle_beta   90.00
_cell.angle_gamma   90.00
#
_symmetry.space_group_name_H-M   'P 1'
#
loop_
_entity.id
_entity.type
_entity.pdbx_description
1 polymer ?
#
loop_
_entity_poly.entity_id
_entity_poly.type
_entity_poly.pdbx_seq_one_letter_code
_entity_poly.pdbx_strand_id
1 'polypeptide(L)'
;MVTIALPERFRPSGVAMLLGPSGVGRVFLCDRRNHFVDVVDERARPLFSFGGRGHRPGQFIDPCDIVVVPPNDQALFTLDQALVAVADRGNGRVQVFDASGTLVALLAPSVPPGRKSYALPILPVIRTPTFTRLSRLSWAAPYLVVADSHRDLIRIDLGQALSPAGRATTARSAIRGVLRRALADHPFGTHEARRGGRSASGPTRPPSAS
;
A
#
# COMPACT_ATOMS: atom_id res chain seq x y z
N MET A 1 -22.69 4.57 -2.95
CA MET A 1 -21.50 4.54 -3.83
C MET A 1 -21.35 5.95 -4.39
N VAL A 2 -20.28 6.68 -4.00
CA VAL A 2 -20.03 8.04 -4.50
C VAL A 2 -19.18 7.92 -5.76
N THR A 3 -19.68 8.38 -6.90
CA THR A 3 -18.94 8.39 -8.17
C THR A 3 -18.30 9.76 -8.34
N ILE A 4 -16.96 9.82 -8.38
CA ILE A 4 -16.21 11.04 -8.66
C ILE A 4 -15.75 10.96 -10.13
N ALA A 5 -16.29 11.84 -10.98
CA ALA A 5 -15.85 11.94 -12.37
C ALA A 5 -14.55 12.74 -12.43
N LEU A 6 -13.45 12.08 -12.81
CA LEU A 6 -12.17 12.76 -13.04
C LEU A 6 -12.17 13.41 -14.43
N PRO A 7 -11.71 14.67 -14.57
CA PRO A 7 -11.48 15.28 -15.88
C PRO A 7 -10.55 14.43 -16.76
N GLU A 8 -10.75 14.42 -18.09
CA GLU A 8 -10.00 13.58 -19.05
C GLU A 8 -8.47 13.71 -19.00
N ARG A 9 -7.97 14.84 -18.47
CA ARG A 9 -6.54 15.08 -18.28
C ARG A 9 -5.89 14.09 -17.30
N PHE A 10 -6.67 13.51 -16.37
CA PHE A 10 -6.16 12.56 -15.38
C PHE A 10 -6.26 11.13 -15.91
N ARG A 11 -5.11 10.45 -16.05
CA ARG A 11 -5.04 9.02 -16.36
C ARG A 11 -4.24 8.27 -15.29
N PRO A 12 -4.74 8.24 -14.04
CA PRO A 12 -3.98 7.70 -12.93
C PRO A 12 -3.80 6.18 -13.07
N SER A 13 -2.59 5.71 -12.77
CA SER A 13 -2.31 4.28 -12.59
C SER A 13 -2.76 3.74 -11.23
N GLY A 14 -2.97 4.64 -10.25
CA GLY A 14 -3.48 4.30 -8.92
C GLY A 14 -4.26 5.47 -8.34
N VAL A 15 -5.27 5.16 -7.52
CA VAL A 15 -6.14 6.15 -6.87
C VAL A 15 -6.30 5.75 -5.41
N ALA A 16 -6.18 6.72 -4.51
CA ALA A 16 -6.48 6.53 -3.10
C ALA A 16 -7.31 7.70 -2.57
N MET A 17 -8.20 7.44 -1.63
CA MET A 17 -9.08 8.45 -1.03
C MET A 17 -8.90 8.46 0.48
N LEU A 18 -8.85 9.67 1.04
CA LEU A 18 -8.89 9.93 2.47
C LEU A 18 -10.09 10.82 2.77
N LEU A 19 -10.97 10.38 3.66
CA LEU A 19 -12.07 11.18 4.19
C LEU A 19 -11.80 11.49 5.66
N GLY A 20 -11.87 12.77 6.03
CA GLY A 20 -11.76 13.20 7.42
C GLY A 20 -13.10 13.08 8.15
N PRO A 21 -13.11 13.24 9.49
CA PRO A 21 -14.33 13.15 10.31
C PRO A 21 -15.42 14.16 9.94
N SER A 22 -15.04 15.30 9.37
CA SER A 22 -15.97 16.34 8.89
C SER A 22 -16.59 16.06 7.52
N GLY A 23 -16.24 14.94 6.87
CA GLY A 23 -16.68 14.60 5.52
C GLY A 23 -15.89 15.28 4.39
N VAL A 24 -14.97 16.18 4.72
CA VAL A 24 -14.01 16.77 3.76
C VAL A 24 -12.87 15.77 3.52
N GLY A 25 -12.42 15.65 2.27
CA GLY A 25 -11.41 14.66 1.91
C GLY A 25 -10.37 15.11 0.90
N ARG A 26 -9.43 14.20 0.65
CA ARG A 26 -8.45 14.31 -0.43
C ARG A 26 -8.48 13.02 -1.24
N VAL A 27 -8.41 13.18 -2.56
CA VAL A 27 -8.22 12.08 -3.50
C VAL A 27 -6.83 12.23 -4.12
N PHE A 28 -6.02 11.19 -3.98
CA PHE A 28 -4.66 11.13 -4.49
C PHE A 28 -4.65 10.32 -5.78
N LEU A 29 -4.14 10.93 -6.84
CA LEU A 29 -4.11 10.40 -8.19
C LEU A 29 -2.66 10.19 -8.59
N CYS A 30 -2.24 8.93 -8.68
CA CYS A 30 -0.87 8.57 -9.05
C CYS A 30 -0.77 8.45 -10.58
N ASP A 31 -0.12 9.42 -11.23
CA ASP A 31 0.08 9.41 -12.68
C ASP A 31 1.46 8.86 -13.05
N ARG A 32 1.44 7.64 -13.61
CA ARG A 32 2.63 6.94 -14.08
C ARG A 32 3.43 7.70 -15.13
N ARG A 33 2.76 8.41 -16.03
CA ARG A 33 3.39 9.07 -17.19
C ARG A 33 3.96 10.42 -16.80
N ASN A 34 3.24 11.13 -15.94
CA ASN A 34 3.67 12.45 -15.49
C ASN A 34 4.66 12.39 -14.33
N HIS A 35 4.80 11.25 -13.65
CA HIS A 35 5.67 11.06 -12.49
C HIS A 35 5.32 12.01 -11.33
N PHE A 36 4.06 12.40 -11.25
CA PHE A 36 3.49 13.22 -10.18
C PHE A 36 2.34 12.47 -9.52
N VAL A 37 2.10 12.82 -8.27
CA VAL A 37 0.84 12.54 -7.59
C VAL A 37 0.05 13.84 -7.57
N ASP A 38 -1.09 13.85 -8.23
CA ASP A 38 -2.03 14.96 -8.19
C ASP A 38 -3.01 14.75 -7.03
N VAL A 39 -3.26 15.81 -6.28
CA VAL A 39 -4.19 15.80 -5.14
C VAL A 39 -5.37 16.70 -5.45
N VAL A 40 -6.56 16.12 -5.38
CA VAL A 40 -7.82 16.81 -5.63
C VAL A 40 -8.75 16.65 -4.42
N ASP A 41 -9.74 17.52 -4.29
CA ASP A 41 -10.78 17.36 -3.28
C ASP A 41 -11.82 16.29 -3.68
N GLU A 42 -12.81 16.05 -2.82
CA GLU A 42 -13.90 15.09 -3.09
C GLU A 42 -14.78 15.44 -4.31
N ARG A 43 -14.62 16.66 -4.85
CA ARG A 43 -15.29 17.14 -6.08
C ARG A 43 -14.35 17.20 -7.28
N ALA A 44 -13.19 16.55 -7.20
CA ALA A 44 -12.13 16.54 -8.22
C ALA A 44 -11.56 17.93 -8.58
N ARG A 45 -11.69 18.92 -7.70
CA ARG A 45 -11.03 20.22 -7.86
C ARG A 45 -9.57 20.10 -7.44
N PRO A 46 -8.61 20.61 -8.23
CA PRO A 46 -7.20 20.51 -7.93
C PRO A 46 -6.86 21.26 -6.64
N LEU A 47 -6.09 20.62 -5.76
CA LEU A 47 -5.56 21.21 -4.54
C LEU A 47 -4.06 21.51 -4.71
N PHE A 48 -3.26 20.48 -4.98
CA PHE A 48 -1.82 20.57 -5.20
C PHE A 48 -1.30 19.29 -5.87
N SER A 49 -0.02 19.28 -6.23
CA SER A 49 0.66 18.09 -6.75
C SER A 49 2.06 17.99 -6.13
N PHE A 50 2.58 16.78 -5.98
CA PHE A 50 3.94 16.54 -5.50
C PHE A 50 4.59 15.41 -6.30
N GLY A 51 5.93 15.41 -6.34
CA GLY A 51 6.68 14.47 -7.15
C GLY A 51 7.58 15.14 -8.19
N GLY A 52 7.80 14.41 -9.27
CA GLY A 52 8.64 14.81 -10.40
C GLY A 52 9.47 13.65 -10.89
N ARG A 53 9.81 13.63 -12.17
CA ARG A 53 10.61 12.56 -12.75
C ARG A 53 12.02 12.53 -12.16
N GLY A 54 12.44 11.38 -11.62
CA GLY A 54 13.81 11.18 -11.19
C GLY A 54 14.02 10.13 -10.09
N HIS A 55 15.27 9.97 -9.68
CA HIS A 55 15.71 8.95 -8.72
C HIS A 55 15.89 9.49 -7.28
N ARG A 56 15.84 10.81 -7.09
CA ARG A 56 16.02 11.41 -5.76
C ARG A 56 14.79 11.14 -4.88
N PRO A 57 14.91 11.20 -3.55
CA PRO A 57 13.74 11.15 -2.68
C PRO A 57 12.72 12.23 -3.06
N GLY A 58 11.44 11.90 -3.01
CA GLY A 58 10.36 12.78 -3.47
C GLY A 58 10.22 12.87 -4.99
N GLN A 59 11.07 12.19 -5.77
CA GLN A 59 10.92 12.00 -7.21
C GLN A 59 10.50 10.56 -7.54
N PHE A 60 9.87 10.35 -8.68
CA PHE A 60 9.35 9.06 -9.11
C PHE A 60 9.88 8.65 -10.50
N ILE A 61 10.03 7.35 -10.72
CA ILE A 61 10.15 6.74 -12.05
C ILE A 61 9.08 5.67 -12.14
N ASP A 62 8.16 5.85 -13.09
CA ASP A 62 7.09 4.89 -13.37
C ASP A 62 6.28 4.50 -12.10
N PRO A 63 5.76 5.48 -11.33
CA PRO A 63 4.98 5.16 -10.15
C PRO A 63 3.72 4.40 -10.58
N CYS A 64 3.40 3.32 -9.88
CA CYS A 64 2.43 2.36 -10.39
C CYS A 64 1.21 2.15 -9.51
N ASP A 65 1.28 2.52 -8.24
CA ASP A 65 0.18 2.39 -7.29
C ASP A 65 0.35 3.36 -6.11
N ILE A 66 -0.74 3.59 -5.38
CA ILE A 66 -0.81 4.50 -4.23
C ILE A 66 -1.83 3.99 -3.21
N VAL A 67 -1.53 4.13 -1.93
CA VAL A 67 -2.47 3.78 -0.85
C VAL A 67 -2.38 4.78 0.30
N VAL A 68 -3.53 5.11 0.88
CA VAL A 68 -3.62 5.90 2.10
C VAL A 68 -3.52 4.97 3.30
N VAL A 69 -2.72 5.38 4.27
CA VAL A 69 -2.56 4.75 5.57
C VAL A 69 -3.19 5.70 6.59
N PRO A 70 -4.43 5.45 7.03
CA PRO A 70 -5.11 6.31 7.99
C PRO A 70 -4.39 6.26 9.34
N PRO A 71 -4.48 7.33 10.14
CA PRO A 71 -4.03 7.31 11.51
C PRO A 71 -4.86 6.32 12.34
N ASN A 72 -4.30 5.85 13.45
CA ASN A 72 -4.95 4.85 14.30
C ASN A 72 -6.27 5.32 14.90
N ASP A 73 -6.38 6.62 15.21
CA ASP A 73 -7.62 7.23 15.68
C ASP A 73 -8.34 7.90 14.50
N GLN A 74 -9.40 7.24 14.01
CA GLN A 74 -10.20 7.74 12.90
C GLN A 74 -11.21 8.81 13.32
N ALA A 75 -11.46 9.00 14.63
CA ALA A 75 -12.48 9.93 15.12
C ALA A 75 -11.94 11.36 15.28
N LEU A 76 -10.64 11.52 15.52
CA LEU A 76 -10.02 12.80 15.89
C LEU A 76 -8.68 13.05 15.18
N PHE A 77 -8.63 12.85 13.86
CA PHE A 77 -7.44 13.16 13.08
C PHE A 77 -7.63 14.33 12.13
N THR A 78 -6.55 15.08 11.91
CA THR A 78 -6.45 16.01 10.78
C THR A 78 -5.91 15.28 9.56
N LEU A 79 -6.37 15.63 8.36
CA LEU A 79 -6.00 14.93 7.13
C LEU A 79 -4.47 14.76 6.98
N ASP A 80 -3.70 15.77 7.38
CA ASP A 80 -2.23 15.79 7.30
C ASP A 80 -1.53 14.73 8.19
N GLN A 81 -2.22 14.18 9.19
CA GLN A 81 -1.70 13.08 10.02
C GLN A 81 -1.76 11.71 9.34
N ALA A 82 -2.52 11.58 8.24
CA ALA A 82 -2.51 10.36 7.45
C ALA A 82 -1.22 10.25 6.63
N LEU A 83 -0.78 9.01 6.43
CA LEU A 83 0.35 8.72 5.56
C LEU A 83 -0.16 8.26 4.19
N VAL A 84 0.67 8.46 3.17
CA VAL A 84 0.41 8.07 1.79
C VAL A 84 1.62 7.31 1.28
N ALA A 85 1.44 6.04 0.95
CA ALA A 85 2.50 5.22 0.38
C ALA A 85 2.36 5.15 -1.14
N VAL A 86 3.45 5.44 -1.86
CA VAL A 86 3.51 5.43 -3.32
C VAL A 86 4.49 4.37 -3.78
N ALA A 87 4.04 3.49 -4.67
CA ALA A 87 4.87 2.46 -5.29
C ALA A 87 5.65 3.04 -6.47
N ASP A 88 6.95 3.21 -6.28
CA ASP A 88 7.87 3.82 -7.23
C ASP A 88 8.64 2.73 -7.99
N ARG A 89 7.94 2.07 -8.92
CA ARG A 89 8.38 0.82 -9.54
C ARG A 89 9.71 0.94 -10.26
N GLY A 90 9.90 1.98 -11.07
CA GLY A 90 11.13 2.18 -11.83
C GLY A 90 12.35 2.42 -10.93
N ASN A 91 12.14 2.86 -9.69
CA ASN A 91 13.18 2.99 -8.68
C ASN A 91 13.30 1.77 -7.76
N GLY A 92 12.40 0.78 -7.87
CA GLY A 92 12.41 -0.42 -7.04
C GLY A 92 12.25 -0.12 -5.54
N ARG A 93 11.44 0.89 -5.19
CA ARG A 93 11.22 1.34 -3.82
C ARG A 93 9.76 1.71 -3.57
N VAL A 94 9.39 1.84 -2.30
CA VAL A 94 8.15 2.51 -1.87
C VAL A 94 8.54 3.79 -1.13
N GLN A 95 7.84 4.88 -1.40
CA GLN A 95 8.04 6.16 -0.71
C GLN A 95 6.79 6.48 0.11
N VAL A 96 6.98 6.93 1.35
CA VAL A 96 5.90 7.29 2.27
C VAL A 96 5.93 8.78 2.50
N PHE A 97 4.80 9.43 2.26
CA PHE A 97 4.57 10.85 2.45
C PHE A 97 3.51 11.04 3.53
N ASP A 98 3.43 12.24 4.10
CA ASP A 98 2.20 12.67 4.75
C ASP A 98 1.15 13.09 3.71
N ALA A 99 -0.09 13.32 4.14
CA ALA A 99 -1.16 13.70 3.23
C ALA A 99 -0.97 15.10 2.62
N SER A 100 -0.01 15.91 3.10
CA SER A 100 0.37 17.21 2.52
C SER A 100 1.38 17.07 1.36
N GLY A 101 1.91 15.86 1.14
CA GLY A 101 2.91 15.58 0.12
C GLY A 101 4.36 15.73 0.59
N THR A 102 4.58 15.90 1.90
CA THR A 102 5.94 15.95 2.47
C THR A 102 6.47 14.53 2.64
N LEU A 103 7.70 14.27 2.18
CA LEU A 103 8.32 12.95 2.29
C LEU A 103 8.66 12.62 3.75
N VAL A 104 8.16 11.49 4.23
CA VAL A 104 8.33 11.01 5.61
C VAL A 104 9.35 9.87 5.67
N ALA A 105 9.29 8.90 4.74
CA ALA A 105 10.17 7.73 4.79
C ALA A 105 10.40 7.06 3.44
N LEU A 106 11.47 6.28 3.36
CA LEU A 106 11.81 5.46 2.20
C LEU A 106 11.86 3.99 2.59
N LEU A 107 11.17 3.14 1.82
CA LEU A 107 11.22 1.69 1.92
C LEU A 107 12.02 1.18 0.72
N ALA A 108 13.30 0.93 0.93
CA ALA A 108 14.23 0.61 -0.15
C ALA A 108 15.22 -0.48 0.26
N PRO A 109 15.75 -1.24 -0.71
CA PRO A 109 16.93 -2.05 -0.47
C PRO A 109 18.08 -1.18 0.01
N SER A 110 18.91 -1.76 0.89
CA SER A 110 20.16 -1.14 1.32
C SER A 110 20.94 -0.70 0.09
N VAL A 111 21.29 0.59 -0.01
CA VAL A 111 22.08 1.12 -1.14
C VAL A 111 23.35 0.26 -1.27
N PRO A 112 23.63 -0.34 -2.44
CA PRO A 112 24.88 -1.06 -2.64
C PRO A 112 26.05 -0.10 -2.40
N PRO A 113 27.11 -0.52 -1.68
CA PRO A 113 28.29 0.31 -1.51
C PRO A 113 28.81 0.73 -2.89
N GLY A 114 28.97 2.04 -3.13
CA GLY A 114 29.53 2.60 -4.37
C GLY A 114 28.62 3.50 -5.22
N ARG A 115 27.30 3.56 -4.96
CA ARG A 115 26.47 4.63 -5.52
C ARG A 115 26.55 5.86 -4.62
N LYS A 116 26.84 7.04 -5.19
CA LYS A 116 26.87 8.32 -4.45
C LYS A 116 25.59 8.43 -3.61
N SER A 117 25.73 8.31 -2.30
CA SER A 117 24.66 8.61 -1.36
C SER A 117 24.27 10.05 -1.61
N TYR A 118 23.13 10.28 -2.24
CA TYR A 118 22.54 11.61 -2.23
C TYR A 118 22.39 11.97 -0.75
N ALA A 119 23.02 13.06 -0.30
CA ALA A 119 22.91 13.52 1.07
C ALA A 119 21.41 13.70 1.36
N LEU A 120 20.81 12.68 1.99
CA LEU A 120 19.41 12.71 2.33
C LEU A 120 19.30 13.75 3.48
N PRO A 121 18.27 14.61 3.49
CA PRO A 121 17.79 15.09 4.79
C PRO A 121 17.54 13.86 5.67
N ILE A 122 17.74 13.97 6.98
CA ILE A 122 17.72 12.85 7.95
C ILE A 122 16.31 12.20 7.96
N LEU A 123 16.03 11.38 6.97
CA LEU A 123 14.76 10.69 6.78
C LEU A 123 14.96 9.21 7.13
N PRO A 124 14.01 8.58 7.83
CA PRO A 124 14.08 7.16 8.11
C PRO A 124 14.06 6.36 6.79
N VAL A 125 15.08 5.51 6.62
CA VAL A 125 15.16 4.52 5.54
C VAL A 125 14.89 3.14 6.13
N ILE A 126 13.72 2.59 5.83
CA ILE A 126 13.30 1.25 6.25
C ILE A 126 13.87 0.25 5.25
N ARG A 127 14.83 -0.56 5.71
CA ARG A 127 15.53 -1.53 4.84
C ARG A 127 14.63 -2.69 4.47
N THR A 128 14.28 -2.80 3.19
CA THR A 128 13.50 -3.91 2.63
C THR A 128 14.36 -4.78 1.70
N PRO A 129 13.90 -5.99 1.32
CA PRO A 129 14.43 -6.65 0.13
C PRO A 129 14.27 -5.77 -1.12
N THR A 130 15.09 -6.00 -2.13
CA THR A 130 14.94 -5.33 -3.43
C THR A 130 13.61 -5.74 -4.07
N PHE A 131 12.76 -4.75 -4.38
CA PHE A 131 11.56 -4.95 -5.18
C PHE A 131 11.94 -5.03 -6.65
N THR A 132 11.66 -6.16 -7.28
CA THR A 132 12.01 -6.44 -8.68
C THR A 132 10.87 -6.13 -9.64
N ARG A 133 9.62 -6.29 -9.20
CA ARG A 133 8.43 -5.95 -9.99
C ARG A 133 7.27 -5.55 -9.09
N LEU A 134 7.51 -4.44 -8.40
CA LEU A 134 6.54 -3.74 -7.57
C LEU A 134 5.26 -3.50 -8.38
N SER A 135 4.13 -4.02 -7.90
CA SER A 135 2.89 -4.02 -8.68
C SER A 135 1.72 -3.38 -7.94
N ARG A 136 1.56 -3.66 -6.65
CA ARG A 136 0.43 -3.15 -5.86
C ARG A 136 0.81 -2.85 -4.41
N LEU A 137 0.10 -1.89 -3.84
CA LEU A 137 0.06 -1.59 -2.42
C LEU A 137 -1.34 -1.87 -1.88
N SER A 138 -1.42 -2.29 -0.62
CA SER A 138 -2.68 -2.38 0.10
C SER A 138 -2.46 -2.10 1.57
N TRP A 139 -3.34 -1.33 2.17
CA TRP A 139 -3.36 -1.13 3.60
C TRP A 139 -4.26 -2.20 4.24
N ALA A 140 -3.65 -3.06 5.04
CA ALA A 140 -4.33 -4.08 5.84
C ALA A 140 -3.84 -3.91 7.28
N ALA A 141 -4.46 -2.95 7.98
CA ALA A 141 -4.03 -2.48 9.30
C ALA A 141 -3.60 -3.64 10.22
N PRO A 142 -2.45 -3.53 10.92
CA PRO A 142 -1.52 -2.39 10.95
C PRO A 142 -0.45 -2.42 9.83
N TYR A 143 -0.65 -3.21 8.78
CA TYR A 143 0.39 -3.48 7.80
C TYR A 143 0.16 -2.77 6.47
N LEU A 144 1.22 -2.16 5.96
CA LEU A 144 1.36 -1.89 4.54
C LEU A 144 1.78 -3.19 3.86
N VAL A 145 0.91 -3.70 2.98
CA VAL A 145 1.17 -4.86 2.14
C VAL A 145 1.71 -4.38 0.80
N VAL A 146 2.90 -4.85 0.45
CA VAL A 146 3.60 -4.53 -0.79
C VAL A 146 3.69 -5.79 -1.63
N ALA A 147 3.06 -5.78 -2.80
CA ALA A 147 3.11 -6.90 -3.73
C ALA A 147 4.27 -6.70 -4.72
N ASP A 148 5.18 -7.68 -4.75
CA ASP A 148 6.16 -7.87 -5.82
C ASP A 148 5.77 -9.13 -6.60
N SER A 149 5.35 -8.95 -7.85
CA SER A 149 4.77 -10.03 -8.68
C SER A 149 5.72 -11.21 -8.99
N HIS A 150 7.00 -11.13 -8.62
CA HIS A 150 7.95 -12.25 -8.70
C HIS A 150 8.32 -12.89 -7.36
N ARG A 151 7.97 -12.29 -6.20
CA ARG A 151 8.63 -12.58 -4.91
C ARG A 151 7.73 -12.62 -3.68
N ASP A 152 6.42 -12.82 -3.87
CA ASP A 152 5.40 -12.83 -2.80
C ASP A 152 5.11 -11.45 -2.15
N LEU A 153 4.12 -11.46 -1.26
CA LEU A 153 3.63 -10.29 -0.52
C LEU A 153 4.54 -9.95 0.66
N ILE A 154 4.98 -8.70 0.76
CA ILE A 154 5.76 -8.18 1.88
C ILE A 154 4.84 -7.35 2.78
N ARG A 155 4.78 -7.66 4.08
CA ARG A 155 3.98 -6.91 5.07
C ARG A 155 4.90 -6.05 5.95
N ILE A 156 4.60 -4.76 6.07
CA ILE A 156 5.43 -3.81 6.82
C ILE A 156 4.55 -3.12 7.85
N ASP A 157 4.92 -3.24 9.13
CA ASP A 157 4.33 -2.45 10.21
C ASP A 157 4.95 -1.06 10.18
N LEU A 158 4.23 -0.10 9.58
CA LEU A 158 4.72 1.27 9.44
C LEU A 158 4.78 1.99 10.79
N GLY A 159 3.88 1.70 11.72
CA GLY A 159 3.87 2.33 13.05
C GLY A 159 5.14 1.99 13.84
N GLN A 160 5.53 0.71 13.83
CA GLN A 160 6.78 0.27 14.42
C GLN A 160 7.99 0.84 13.68
N ALA A 161 8.00 0.78 12.34
CA ALA A 161 9.14 1.19 11.53
C ALA A 161 9.43 2.71 11.57
N LEU A 162 8.40 3.53 11.81
CA LEU A 162 8.52 4.99 11.92
C LEU A 162 8.67 5.47 13.37
N SER A 163 8.57 4.58 14.35
CA SER A 163 8.75 4.94 15.76
C SER A 163 10.18 5.43 16.05
N PRO A 164 10.39 6.30 17.06
CA PRO A 164 11.73 6.74 17.45
C PRO A 164 12.70 5.58 17.78
N ALA A 165 12.18 4.47 18.33
CA ALA A 165 12.94 3.24 18.61
C ALA A 165 13.19 2.36 17.37
N GLY A 166 12.39 2.53 16.31
CA GLY A 166 12.45 1.77 15.05
C GLY A 166 13.38 2.37 13.99
N ARG A 167 14.05 3.50 14.26
CA ARG A 167 14.96 4.18 13.31
C ARG A 167 16.16 3.34 12.84
N ALA A 168 16.36 2.14 13.38
CA ALA A 168 17.41 1.19 13.03
C ALA A 168 16.92 -0.23 12.64
N THR A 169 15.61 -0.50 12.60
CA THR A 169 15.12 -1.88 12.38
C THR A 169 15.11 -2.28 10.90
N THR A 170 15.68 -3.45 10.63
CA THR A 170 15.58 -4.12 9.32
C THR A 170 14.16 -4.64 9.14
N ALA A 171 13.53 -4.50 7.96
CA ALA A 171 12.15 -4.95 7.73
C ALA A 171 11.92 -6.41 8.15
N ARG A 172 12.95 -7.28 8.08
CA ARG A 172 12.88 -8.67 8.59
C ARG A 172 12.45 -8.79 10.06
N SER A 173 12.82 -7.86 10.93
CA SER A 173 12.43 -7.87 12.35
C SER A 173 10.96 -7.49 12.55
N ALA A 174 10.47 -6.47 11.83
CA ALA A 174 9.06 -6.11 11.76
C ALA A 174 8.22 -7.22 11.10
N ILE A 175 8.72 -7.85 10.03
CA ILE A 175 8.08 -8.95 9.30
C ILE A 175 7.96 -10.22 10.18
N ARG A 176 8.99 -10.59 10.96
CA ARG A 176 9.03 -11.86 11.71
C ARG A 176 8.18 -11.85 12.99
N GLY A 177 8.10 -10.71 13.69
CA GLY A 177 7.22 -10.56 14.86
C GLY A 177 5.73 -10.59 14.51
N VAL A 178 5.41 -10.15 13.30
CA VAL A 178 4.06 -10.05 12.74
C VAL A 178 3.56 -11.40 12.23
N LEU A 179 4.41 -12.15 11.51
CA LEU A 179 4.08 -13.50 11.03
C LEU A 179 3.67 -14.44 12.18
N ARG A 180 4.27 -14.31 13.37
CA ARG A 180 3.90 -15.13 14.54
C ARG A 180 2.54 -14.75 15.15
N ARG A 181 2.16 -13.47 15.14
CA ARG A 181 0.85 -13.02 15.68
C ARG A 181 -0.28 -13.18 14.67
N ALA A 182 -0.03 -12.84 13.41
CA ALA A 182 -1.00 -13.01 12.33
C ALA A 182 -1.35 -14.48 12.05
N LEU A 183 -0.41 -15.42 12.27
CA LEU A 183 -0.70 -16.87 12.21
C LEU A 183 -1.38 -17.40 13.50
N ALA A 184 -1.31 -16.67 14.62
CA ALA A 184 -2.02 -17.04 15.85
C ALA A 184 -3.48 -16.54 15.85
N ASP A 185 -3.74 -15.40 15.20
CA ASP A 185 -5.05 -14.73 15.25
C ASP A 185 -5.96 -15.07 14.05
N HIS A 186 -5.43 -15.66 12.97
CA HIS A 186 -6.22 -16.11 11.81
C HIS A 186 -5.61 -17.36 11.13
N PRO A 187 -6.12 -18.57 11.42
CA PRO A 187 -5.88 -19.70 10.53
C PRO A 187 -6.61 -19.40 9.23
N PHE A 188 -5.89 -19.15 8.15
CA PHE A 188 -6.50 -19.02 6.82
C PHE A 188 -7.27 -20.30 6.54
N GLY A 189 -8.60 -20.17 6.55
CA GLY A 189 -9.52 -21.25 6.22
C GLY A 189 -9.13 -21.87 4.89
N THR A 190 -8.95 -23.19 4.92
CA THR A 190 -8.86 -24.02 3.73
C THR A 190 -10.12 -23.79 2.91
N HIS A 191 -9.98 -23.11 1.77
CA HIS A 191 -11.01 -23.15 0.74
C HIS A 191 -11.03 -24.56 0.17
N GLU A 192 -11.99 -25.36 0.61
CA GLU A 192 -12.39 -26.57 -0.10
C GLU A 192 -12.69 -26.21 -1.55
N ALA A 193 -12.00 -26.91 -2.45
CA ALA A 193 -12.26 -26.88 -3.86
C ALA A 193 -13.71 -27.29 -4.09
N ARG A 194 -14.53 -26.33 -4.54
CA ARG A 194 -15.88 -26.56 -5.05
C ARG A 194 -15.76 -27.36 -6.35
N ARG A 195 -15.62 -28.69 -6.25
CA ARG A 195 -15.85 -29.61 -7.36
C ARG A 195 -17.35 -29.68 -7.59
N GLY A 196 -17.79 -29.04 -8.67
CA GLY A 196 -19.11 -29.29 -9.23
C GLY A 196 -19.22 -30.74 -9.69
N GLY A 197 -20.44 -31.29 -9.60
CA GLY A 197 -20.81 -32.46 -10.38
C GLY A 197 -21.84 -33.37 -9.72
N ARG A 198 -23.06 -33.25 -10.24
CA ARG A 198 -24.09 -34.30 -10.38
C ARG A 198 -25.07 -34.50 -9.22
N SER A 199 -26.19 -33.81 -9.37
CA SER A 199 -27.52 -34.34 -9.01
C SER A 199 -27.74 -35.67 -9.74
N ALA A 200 -27.94 -36.74 -8.99
CA ALA A 200 -28.48 -37.99 -9.47
C ALA A 200 -29.56 -38.44 -8.49
N SER A 201 -30.79 -38.50 -9.02
CA SER A 201 -31.99 -39.13 -8.50
C SER A 201 -31.70 -40.46 -7.78
N GLY A 202 -32.13 -40.60 -6.53
CA GLY A 202 -32.22 -41.89 -5.85
C GLY A 202 -33.56 -42.57 -6.14
N PRO A 203 -33.59 -43.88 -6.48
CA PRO A 203 -34.82 -44.65 -6.44
C PRO A 203 -35.03 -45.23 -5.04
N THR A 204 -36.23 -45.05 -4.50
CA THR A 204 -36.74 -45.75 -3.32
C THR A 204 -37.08 -47.20 -3.69
N ARG A 205 -36.45 -48.18 -3.01
CA ARG A 205 -36.82 -49.61 -3.08
C ARG A 205 -37.76 -49.96 -1.91
N PRO A 206 -38.84 -50.73 -2.11
CA PRO A 206 -39.73 -51.16 -1.03
C PRO A 206 -39.17 -52.38 -0.27
N PRO A 207 -39.74 -52.71 0.91
CA PRO A 207 -39.22 -53.77 1.78
C PRO A 207 -39.59 -55.18 1.31
N SER A 208 -38.70 -56.12 1.63
CA SER A 208 -38.87 -57.56 1.49
C SER A 208 -39.94 -58.09 2.44
N ALA A 209 -40.92 -58.82 1.90
CA ALA A 209 -41.79 -59.70 2.66
C ALA A 209 -41.26 -61.15 2.54
N SER A 210 -41.13 -61.82 3.68
CA SER A 210 -41.12 -63.27 3.85
C SER A 210 -41.77 -63.56 5.19
#